data_AF-A0A2D4J3W0-F1
#
_entry.id   AF-A0A2D4J3W0-F1
#
_cell.length_a   1.000
_cell.length_b   1.000
_cell.length_c   1.000
_cell.angle_alpha   90.00
_cell.angle_beta   90.00
_cell.angle_gamma   90.00
#
_symmetry.space_group_name_H-M   'P 1'
#
loop_
_entity.id
_entity.type
_entity.pdbx_description
1 polymer ?
#
loop_
_entity_poly.entity_id
_entity_poly.type
_entity_poly.pdbx_seq_one_letter_code
_entity_poly.pdbx_strand_id
1 'polypeptide(L)'
;IVIVIVIISSPRKAENNSSAAPFYFLRFFRPTITMRPNEAGEASFAKEVRLDEWKRWAAECIDESSERLGELSRTIWSHPELAFEEHQAHATLTNFFAALPISSSSGPWSVQRSYKLETAFRADWKWDWAPCSPAETNQVPPPSPLPLRLGFLCEYDALPAIGHACGHNLIAEVGAAAALGLKGALESLRQNPAGLPRQAPAVKITVLGTPAEEDGGGKIDLIKAGAFDNLDVVFMAHPSQEDAAYLPDIAEHDVTVKYYGKTSHAAAYPWEGLNALDAAVLAYNNLSLFRQQMKPTWRVHGETFLHSYVQQVISDPY
;
A
#
# COMPACT_ATOMS: atom_id res chain seq x y z
N ILE A 1 10.47 -5.37 -10.52
CA ILE A 1 9.80 -5.31 -9.20
C ILE A 1 8.61 -6.22 -9.27
N VAL A 2 8.52 -7.21 -8.38
CA VAL A 2 7.28 -7.97 -8.18
C VAL A 2 6.54 -7.28 -7.03
N ILE A 3 5.32 -6.79 -7.30
CA ILE A 3 4.43 -6.26 -6.25
C ILE A 3 3.51 -7.39 -5.83
N VAL A 4 3.55 -7.75 -4.55
CA VAL A 4 2.63 -8.74 -3.96
C VAL A 4 1.65 -7.98 -3.07
N ILE A 5 0.40 -7.95 -3.50
CA ILE A 5 -0.70 -7.38 -2.73
C ILE A 5 -1.43 -8.54 -2.06
N VAL A 6 -1.47 -8.54 -0.74
CA VAL A 6 -2.21 -9.54 0.05
C VAL A 6 -3.39 -8.85 0.71
N ILE A 7 -4.59 -9.32 0.44
CA ILE A 7 -5.79 -8.76 1.05
C ILE A 7 -6.12 -9.58 2.30
N ILE A 8 -6.31 -8.88 3.42
CA ILE A 8 -6.51 -9.49 4.73
C ILE A 8 -7.88 -9.12 5.27
N SER A 9 -8.64 -10.13 5.68
CA SER A 9 -9.94 -10.02 6.30
C SER A 9 -9.85 -9.56 7.74
N SER A 10 -10.73 -8.64 8.14
CA SER A 10 -10.91 -8.27 9.55
C SER A 10 -11.78 -9.32 10.26
N PRO A 11 -11.41 -9.81 11.45
CA PRO A 11 -12.19 -10.83 12.15
C PRO A 11 -13.58 -10.31 12.57
N ARG A 12 -14.65 -11.08 12.25
CA ARG A 12 -16.01 -10.80 12.74
C ARG A 12 -16.10 -11.06 14.25
N LYS A 13 -16.79 -10.17 14.96
CA LYS A 13 -17.26 -10.39 16.34
C LYS A 13 -18.37 -11.44 16.30
N ALA A 14 -18.20 -12.55 17.01
CA ALA A 14 -19.35 -13.39 17.37
C ALA A 14 -20.24 -12.57 18.31
N GLU A 15 -21.52 -12.45 17.99
CA GLU A 15 -22.49 -11.70 18.78
C GLU A 15 -22.53 -12.23 20.23
N ASN A 16 -22.21 -11.36 21.20
CA ASN A 16 -22.90 -11.31 22.49
C ASN A 16 -22.63 -9.99 23.23
N ASN A 17 -23.68 -9.51 23.89
CA ASN A 17 -23.84 -8.22 24.57
C ASN A 17 -22.66 -7.76 25.46
N SER A 18 -22.20 -6.53 25.26
CA SER A 18 -22.06 -5.47 26.28
C SER A 18 -21.21 -4.30 25.74
N SER A 19 -21.52 -3.11 26.25
CA SER A 19 -20.94 -1.81 25.88
C SER A 19 -19.44 -1.73 26.13
N ALA A 20 -18.65 -1.89 25.08
CA ALA A 20 -17.28 -1.40 24.96
C ALA A 20 -16.95 -1.20 23.47
N ALA A 21 -16.27 -0.11 23.14
CA ALA A 21 -15.85 0.22 21.78
C ALA A 21 -15.15 -0.98 21.10
N PRO A 22 -15.40 -1.25 19.81
CA PRO A 22 -14.84 -2.41 19.15
C PRO A 22 -13.33 -2.24 18.95
N PHE A 23 -12.56 -3.06 19.67
CA PHE A 23 -11.13 -3.26 19.43
C PHE A 23 -10.97 -4.19 18.23
N TYR A 24 -10.37 -3.70 17.14
CA TYR A 24 -9.92 -4.53 16.04
C TYR A 24 -8.43 -4.85 16.26
N PHE A 25 -8.12 -6.13 16.48
CA PHE A 25 -6.76 -6.64 16.57
C PHE A 25 -6.53 -7.53 15.35
N LEU A 26 -5.58 -7.17 14.48
CA LEU A 26 -5.12 -8.04 13.40
C LEU A 26 -4.29 -9.16 14.03
N ARG A 27 -4.96 -10.28 14.35
CA ARG A 27 -4.27 -11.50 14.75
C ARG A 27 -3.76 -12.16 13.48
N PHE A 28 -2.45 -12.09 13.21
CA PHE A 28 -1.83 -12.74 12.05
C PHE A 28 -2.05 -14.26 12.12
N PHE A 29 -3.07 -14.76 11.40
CA PHE A 29 -3.28 -16.19 11.21
C PHE A 29 -2.27 -16.73 10.20
N ARG A 30 -1.74 -17.93 10.46
CA ARG A 30 -0.76 -18.63 9.63
C ARG A 30 -1.27 -18.75 8.18
N PRO A 31 -0.71 -18.05 7.18
CA PRO A 31 -1.07 -18.29 5.80
C PRO A 31 -0.50 -19.65 5.36
N THR A 32 -1.37 -20.59 5.02
CA THR A 32 -0.98 -21.85 4.37
C THR A 32 -0.74 -21.58 2.89
N ILE A 33 0.51 -21.22 2.53
CA ILE A 33 0.94 -21.18 1.14
C ILE A 33 1.04 -22.64 0.65
N THR A 34 0.06 -23.11 -0.11
CA THR A 34 0.09 -24.45 -0.70
C THR A 34 0.96 -24.46 -1.96
N MET A 35 2.22 -24.85 -1.83
CA MET A 35 3.04 -25.22 -3.00
C MET A 35 2.81 -26.70 -3.32
N ARG A 36 2.66 -27.03 -4.62
CA ARG A 36 2.47 -28.42 -5.08
C ARG A 36 3.66 -29.27 -4.63
N PRO A 37 3.43 -30.50 -4.12
CA PRO A 37 4.50 -31.34 -3.63
C PRO A 37 5.32 -31.86 -4.82
N ASN A 38 6.63 -31.62 -4.78
CA ASN A 38 7.58 -32.30 -5.64
C ASN A 38 8.45 -33.22 -4.77
N GLU A 39 8.78 -34.39 -5.30
CA GLU A 39 9.41 -35.53 -4.63
C GLU A 39 10.77 -35.16 -4.00
N ALA A 40 10.77 -34.75 -2.73
CA ALA A 40 11.99 -34.46 -1.95
C ALA A 40 11.72 -34.57 -0.43
N GLY A 41 11.21 -35.72 0.04
CA GLY A 41 10.54 -35.86 1.34
C GLY A 41 11.33 -35.45 2.60
N GLU A 42 12.65 -35.64 2.67
CA GLU A 42 13.43 -35.24 3.87
C GLU A 42 14.00 -33.82 3.79
N ALA A 43 14.45 -33.40 2.60
CA ALA A 43 14.99 -32.06 2.37
C ALA A 43 13.90 -30.98 2.33
N SER A 44 12.69 -31.30 1.82
CA SER A 44 11.55 -30.38 1.86
C SER A 44 11.03 -30.22 3.28
N PHE A 45 10.96 -31.31 4.06
CA PHE A 45 10.52 -31.26 5.45
C PHE A 45 11.47 -30.43 6.32
N ALA A 46 12.79 -30.64 6.20
CA ALA A 46 13.78 -29.81 6.90
C ALA A 46 13.78 -28.34 6.43
N LYS A 47 13.31 -28.05 5.22
CA LYS A 47 13.15 -26.67 4.71
C LYS A 47 11.85 -26.02 5.21
N GLU A 48 10.77 -26.78 5.31
CA GLU A 48 9.49 -26.35 5.89
C GLU A 48 9.63 -26.04 7.38
N VAL A 49 10.26 -26.92 8.15
CA VAL A 49 10.51 -26.72 9.59
C VAL A 49 11.33 -25.43 9.82
N ARG A 50 12.34 -25.16 8.99
CA ARG A 50 13.14 -23.93 9.05
C ARG A 50 12.33 -22.68 8.69
N LEU A 51 11.44 -22.77 7.71
CA LEU A 51 10.58 -21.64 7.33
C LEU A 51 9.57 -21.29 8.43
N ASP A 52 9.03 -22.29 9.11
CA ASP A 52 8.07 -22.08 10.20
C ASP A 52 8.71 -21.43 11.43
N GLU A 53 9.98 -21.73 11.72
CA GLU A 53 10.74 -21.01 12.74
C GLU A 53 10.92 -19.52 12.39
N TRP A 54 11.23 -19.20 11.14
CA TRP A 54 11.41 -17.81 10.70
C TRP A 54 10.09 -17.04 10.74
N LYS A 55 9.00 -17.68 10.31
CA LYS A 55 7.65 -17.13 10.45
C LYS A 55 7.29 -16.89 11.91
N ARG A 56 7.65 -17.81 12.81
CA ARG A 56 7.42 -17.67 14.24
C ARG A 56 8.19 -16.48 14.82
N TRP A 57 9.48 -16.33 14.52
CA TRP A 57 10.26 -15.17 14.96
C TRP A 57 9.70 -13.84 14.44
N ALA A 58 9.25 -13.82 13.18
CA ALA A 58 8.59 -12.64 12.64
C ALA A 58 7.30 -12.31 13.40
N ALA A 59 6.46 -13.31 13.68
CA ALA A 59 5.23 -13.15 14.45
C ALA A 59 5.50 -12.68 15.89
N GLU A 60 6.48 -13.28 16.58
CA GLU A 60 6.88 -12.88 17.93
C GLU A 60 7.32 -11.41 17.97
N CYS A 61 8.13 -10.96 17.01
CA CYS A 61 8.57 -9.56 16.92
C CYS A 61 7.40 -8.58 16.65
N ILE A 62 6.42 -9.01 15.84
CA ILE A 62 5.20 -8.22 15.61
C ILE A 62 4.37 -8.15 16.89
N ASP A 63 4.17 -9.28 17.58
CA ASP A 63 3.40 -9.36 18.82
C ASP A 63 4.03 -8.49 19.92
N GLU A 64 5.35 -8.49 20.05
CA GLU A 64 6.11 -7.61 20.95
C GLU A 64 5.94 -6.12 20.60
N SER A 65 5.71 -5.79 19.33
CA SER A 65 5.51 -4.42 18.84
C SER A 65 4.03 -4.01 18.77
N SER A 66 3.11 -4.91 19.12
CA SER A 66 1.66 -4.76 18.86
C SER A 66 1.04 -3.52 19.49
N GLU A 67 1.44 -3.14 20.71
CA GLU A 67 0.92 -1.94 21.37
C GLU A 67 1.27 -0.67 20.59
N ARG A 68 2.53 -0.56 20.16
CA ARG A 68 3.06 0.59 19.39
C ARG A 68 2.47 0.64 17.98
N LEU A 69 2.29 -0.51 17.34
CA LEU A 69 1.66 -0.62 16.03
C LEU A 69 0.18 -0.24 16.10
N GLY A 70 -0.53 -0.70 17.13
CA GLY A 70 -1.91 -0.31 17.38
C GLY A 70 -2.04 1.18 17.70
N GLU A 71 -1.09 1.78 18.42
CA GLU A 71 -1.06 3.22 18.67
C GLU A 71 -0.80 4.03 17.39
N LEU A 72 0.13 3.57 16.54
CA LEU A 72 0.37 4.14 15.20
C LEU A 72 -0.93 4.17 14.39
N SER A 73 -1.61 3.03 14.29
CA SER A 73 -2.88 2.89 13.57
C SER A 73 -3.99 3.77 14.13
N ARG A 74 -4.16 3.79 15.46
CA ARG A 74 -5.19 4.62 16.12
C ARG A 74 -4.94 6.11 15.94
N THR A 75 -3.68 6.54 15.97
CA THR A 75 -3.31 7.95 15.81
C THR A 75 -3.61 8.44 14.39
N ILE A 76 -3.28 7.63 13.37
CA ILE A 76 -3.64 7.93 11.98
C ILE A 76 -5.17 7.95 11.85
N TRP A 77 -5.85 6.93 12.36
CA TRP A 77 -7.30 6.81 12.26
C TRP A 77 -8.07 8.01 12.85
N SER A 78 -7.57 8.58 13.97
CA SER A 78 -8.23 9.68 14.66
C SER A 78 -8.01 11.06 14.02
N HIS A 79 -7.10 11.18 13.04
CA HIS A 79 -6.79 12.42 12.33
C HIS A 79 -6.85 12.18 10.82
N PRO A 80 -8.05 11.99 10.24
CA PRO A 80 -8.19 11.73 8.82
C PRO A 80 -7.74 12.95 8.01
N GLU A 81 -6.81 12.72 7.08
CA GLU A 81 -6.26 13.73 6.17
C GLU A 81 -6.44 13.29 4.73
N LEU A 82 -6.75 14.23 3.83
CA LEU A 82 -7.06 13.92 2.43
C LEU A 82 -5.80 13.67 1.61
N ALA A 83 -5.98 13.15 0.40
CA ALA A 83 -4.91 12.96 -0.57
C ALA A 83 -4.01 14.20 -0.69
N PHE A 84 -2.69 13.97 -0.59
CA PHE A 84 -1.60 14.96 -0.58
C PHE A 84 -1.54 15.91 0.63
N GLU A 85 -2.47 15.81 1.57
CA GLU A 85 -2.53 16.63 2.78
C GLU A 85 -2.27 15.82 4.05
N GLU A 86 -1.70 14.62 3.93
CA GLU A 86 -1.51 13.63 5.02
C GLU A 86 -0.33 13.95 5.95
N HIS A 87 -0.19 15.21 6.36
CA HIS A 87 0.96 15.73 7.10
C HIS A 87 1.12 15.10 8.49
N GLN A 88 0.04 14.90 9.24
CA GLN A 88 0.09 14.27 10.56
C GLN A 88 0.30 12.76 10.45
N ALA A 89 -0.36 12.08 9.52
CA ALA A 89 -0.15 10.66 9.32
C ALA A 89 1.29 10.36 8.88
N HIS A 90 1.82 11.17 7.97
CA HIS A 90 3.23 11.18 7.56
C HIS A 90 4.18 11.41 8.73
N ALA A 91 3.94 12.45 9.54
CA ALA A 91 4.76 12.74 10.70
C ALA A 91 4.74 11.58 11.71
N THR A 92 3.58 10.97 11.92
CA THR A 92 3.39 9.83 12.83
C THR A 92 4.21 8.64 12.37
N LEU A 93 4.14 8.26 11.09
CA LEU A 93 4.91 7.13 10.54
C LEU A 93 6.42 7.40 10.54
N THR A 94 6.85 8.58 10.12
CA THR A 94 8.28 8.91 10.08
C THR A 94 8.89 8.97 11.48
N ASN A 95 8.16 9.50 12.46
CA ASN A 95 8.59 9.49 13.86
C ASN A 95 8.57 8.10 14.46
N PHE A 96 7.58 7.26 14.12
CA PHE A 96 7.52 5.87 14.54
C PHE A 96 8.82 5.13 14.17
N PHE A 97 9.25 5.18 12.90
CA PHE A 97 10.48 4.52 12.46
C PHE A 97 11.75 5.15 13.05
N ALA A 98 11.79 6.49 13.17
CA ALA A 98 12.94 7.18 13.75
C ALA A 98 13.13 6.89 15.25
N ALA A 99 12.05 6.59 15.97
CA ALA A 99 12.05 6.28 17.40
C ALA A 99 12.18 4.79 17.70
N LEU A 100 12.40 3.92 16.70
CA LEU A 100 12.60 2.49 16.95
C LEU A 100 13.91 2.23 17.69
N PRO A 101 13.91 1.34 18.70
CA PRO A 101 15.12 0.95 19.42
C PRO A 101 16.20 0.41 18.49
N ILE A 102 17.44 0.80 18.77
CA ILE A 102 18.62 0.29 18.09
C ILE A 102 18.95 -1.07 18.69
N SER A 103 19.02 -2.11 17.86
CA SER A 103 19.43 -3.44 18.29
C SER A 103 20.96 -3.51 18.43
N SER A 104 21.47 -4.34 19.34
CA SER A 104 22.91 -4.62 19.42
C SER A 104 23.47 -5.26 18.15
N SER A 105 22.58 -5.85 17.34
CA SER A 105 22.92 -6.56 16.10
C SER A 105 22.68 -5.74 14.82
N SER A 106 22.08 -4.55 14.88
CA SER A 106 21.79 -3.77 13.67
C SER A 106 21.76 -2.26 13.93
N GLY A 107 21.97 -1.47 12.88
CA GLY A 107 21.90 0.00 12.97
C GLY A 107 20.46 0.53 13.09
N PRO A 108 20.32 1.85 13.34
CA PRO A 108 19.01 2.51 13.33
C PRO A 108 18.37 2.51 11.93
N TRP A 109 17.07 2.77 11.89
CA TRP A 109 16.37 3.10 10.65
C TRP A 109 16.84 4.45 10.10
N SER A 110 17.17 4.50 8.81
CA SER A 110 17.45 5.74 8.09
C SER A 110 16.17 6.27 7.48
N VAL A 111 15.60 7.32 8.09
CA VAL A 111 14.31 7.90 7.67
C VAL A 111 14.53 9.18 6.87
N GLN A 112 14.12 9.16 5.62
CA GLN A 112 13.98 10.34 4.76
C GLN A 112 12.52 10.78 4.82
N ARG A 113 12.25 11.86 5.56
CA ARG A 113 10.88 12.33 5.81
C ARG A 113 10.19 12.76 4.53
N SER A 114 10.74 13.70 3.78
CA SER A 114 10.21 14.04 2.45
C SER A 114 10.99 13.29 1.38
N TYR A 115 10.32 12.41 0.64
CA TYR A 115 10.92 11.58 -0.39
C TYR A 115 10.09 11.61 -1.67
N LYS A 116 10.57 12.39 -2.65
CA LYS A 116 9.97 12.59 -4.00
C LYS A 116 8.65 13.34 -4.03
N LEU A 117 7.76 13.09 -3.06
CA LEU A 117 6.56 13.89 -2.78
C LEU A 117 6.66 14.47 -1.36
N GLU A 118 5.88 15.51 -1.08
CA GLU A 118 5.90 16.21 0.20
C GLU A 118 5.54 15.29 1.37
N THR A 119 4.38 14.64 1.28
CA THR A 119 3.85 13.69 2.27
C THR A 119 4.26 12.24 2.00
N ALA A 120 5.24 11.98 1.14
CA ALA A 120 5.84 10.64 0.98
C ALA A 120 7.14 10.53 1.77
N PHE A 121 7.43 9.35 2.32
CA PHE A 121 8.67 9.08 3.06
C PHE A 121 9.34 7.78 2.65
N ARG A 122 10.62 7.65 3.01
CA ARG A 122 11.40 6.41 2.85
C ARG A 122 12.13 6.07 4.15
N ALA A 123 11.86 4.91 4.73
CA ALA A 123 12.60 4.39 5.88
C ALA A 123 13.39 3.14 5.47
N ASP A 124 14.71 3.21 5.52
CA ASP A 124 15.60 2.10 5.15
C ASP A 124 16.24 1.47 6.39
N TRP A 125 16.26 0.14 6.45
CA TRP A 125 17.06 -0.63 7.40
C TRP A 125 17.87 -1.69 6.67
N LYS A 126 19.09 -1.95 7.17
CA LYS A 126 20.06 -2.82 6.52
C LYS A 126 20.48 -3.94 7.46
N TRP A 127 20.57 -5.13 6.91
CA TRP A 127 21.10 -6.30 7.57
C TRP A 127 22.19 -6.91 6.72
N ASP A 128 23.43 -6.85 7.21
CA ASP A 128 24.56 -7.48 6.54
C ASP A 128 24.71 -8.93 6.98
N TRP A 129 24.97 -9.80 6.01
CA TRP A 129 25.39 -11.16 6.30
C TRP A 129 26.87 -11.14 6.72
N ALA A 130 27.14 -11.32 8.01
CA ALA A 130 28.49 -11.54 8.51
C ALA A 130 28.59 -13.00 8.98
N PRO A 131 29.35 -13.88 8.30
CA PRO A 131 29.57 -15.22 8.80
C PRO A 131 30.24 -15.15 10.18
N CYS A 132 29.78 -16.00 11.11
CA CYS A 132 30.41 -16.11 12.42
C CYS A 132 31.88 -16.54 12.27
N SER A 133 32.76 -15.68 12.79
CA SER A 133 34.20 -15.86 13.07
C SER A 133 35.21 -15.78 11.90
N PRO A 134 36.17 -14.84 11.95
CA PRO A 134 37.34 -14.77 11.04
C PRO A 134 38.41 -15.85 11.29
N ALA A 135 38.17 -16.82 12.17
CA ALA A 135 39.24 -17.68 12.70
C ALA A 135 39.72 -18.78 11.74
N GLU A 136 38.99 -19.08 10.67
CA GLU A 136 39.36 -20.15 9.74
C GLU A 136 39.00 -19.75 8.31
N THR A 137 39.89 -19.04 7.64
CA THR A 137 40.28 -19.24 6.23
C THR A 137 41.01 -18.00 5.70
N ASN A 138 42.27 -18.16 5.29
CA ASN A 138 43.01 -17.20 4.44
C ASN A 138 42.45 -17.15 3.00
N GLN A 139 41.15 -17.32 2.83
CA GLN A 139 40.48 -17.30 1.54
C GLN A 139 39.73 -15.98 1.43
N VAL A 140 40.02 -15.24 0.35
CA VAL A 140 39.20 -14.09 -0.04
C VAL A 140 37.76 -14.60 -0.16
N PRO A 141 36.80 -14.11 0.65
CA PRO A 141 35.44 -14.58 0.55
C PRO A 141 34.93 -14.30 -0.88
N PRO A 142 34.20 -15.24 -1.51
CA PRO A 142 33.60 -15.00 -2.81
C PRO A 142 32.75 -13.73 -2.77
N PRO A 143 32.58 -13.01 -3.90
CA PRO A 143 31.81 -11.77 -3.92
C PRO A 143 30.44 -12.02 -3.29
N SER A 144 30.11 -11.22 -2.27
CA SER A 144 28.81 -11.31 -1.60
C SER A 144 27.71 -11.16 -2.65
N PRO A 145 26.68 -12.04 -2.65
CA PRO A 145 25.57 -11.87 -3.56
C PRO A 145 24.96 -10.47 -3.39
N LEU A 146 24.47 -9.89 -4.51
CA LEU A 146 23.82 -8.58 -4.50
C LEU A 146 22.78 -8.52 -3.38
N PRO A 147 22.69 -7.40 -2.65
CA PRO A 147 21.77 -7.31 -1.53
C PRO A 147 20.33 -7.45 -2.03
N LEU A 148 19.53 -8.26 -1.33
CA LEU A 148 18.10 -8.42 -1.56
C LEU A 148 17.36 -7.22 -0.98
N ARG A 149 16.61 -6.50 -1.81
CA ARG A 149 15.98 -5.23 -1.48
C ARG A 149 14.47 -5.40 -1.46
N LEU A 150 13.88 -5.34 -0.28
CA LEU A 150 12.47 -5.61 -0.03
C LEU A 150 11.75 -4.32 0.36
N GLY A 151 10.70 -3.99 -0.36
CA GLY A 151 9.83 -2.84 -0.10
C GLY A 151 8.56 -3.23 0.64
N PHE A 152 8.11 -2.40 1.58
CA PHE A 152 6.80 -2.50 2.23
C PHE A 152 6.08 -1.17 2.07
N LEU A 153 4.86 -1.18 1.54
CA LEU A 153 4.09 0.04 1.30
C LEU A 153 3.18 0.36 2.48
N CYS A 154 3.07 1.65 2.79
CA CYS A 154 2.17 2.21 3.79
C CYS A 154 1.36 3.33 3.14
N GLU A 155 0.05 3.18 3.10
CA GLU A 155 -0.91 4.21 2.68
C GLU A 155 -1.60 4.80 3.90
N TYR A 156 -2.06 6.04 3.81
CA TYR A 156 -2.55 6.77 4.98
C TYR A 156 -3.39 8.01 4.65
N ASP A 157 -3.88 8.14 3.41
CA ASP A 157 -4.91 9.10 3.06
C ASP A 157 -6.30 8.63 3.51
N ALA A 158 -7.20 9.59 3.67
CA ALA A 158 -8.57 9.41 4.07
C ALA A 158 -9.53 9.95 3.00
N LEU A 159 -10.77 9.49 3.07
CA LEU A 159 -11.84 9.93 2.18
C LEU A 159 -12.59 11.15 2.75
N PRO A 160 -13.04 12.08 1.88
CA PRO A 160 -13.83 13.22 2.30
C PRO A 160 -15.06 12.81 3.13
N ALA A 161 -15.25 13.48 4.27
CA ALA A 161 -16.37 13.31 5.21
C ALA A 161 -16.51 11.94 5.90
N ILE A 162 -15.93 10.86 5.39
CA ILE A 162 -16.07 9.50 5.94
C ILE A 162 -14.79 8.95 6.57
N GLY A 163 -13.68 9.69 6.48
CA GLY A 163 -12.40 9.32 7.11
C GLY A 163 -11.76 8.09 6.46
N HIS A 164 -11.07 7.25 7.24
CA HIS A 164 -10.42 6.04 6.73
C HIS A 164 -11.42 4.88 6.50
N ALA A 165 -12.48 5.13 5.74
CA ALA A 165 -13.47 4.10 5.40
C ALA A 165 -12.86 2.96 4.54
N CYS A 166 -11.80 3.26 3.77
CA CYS A 166 -11.01 2.26 3.04
C CYS A 166 -9.96 1.55 3.92
N GLY A 167 -9.74 2.04 5.15
CA GLY A 167 -8.87 1.40 6.13
C GLY A 167 -7.37 1.66 5.93
N HIS A 168 -6.99 2.80 5.34
CA HIS A 168 -5.57 3.10 5.06
C HIS A 168 -4.71 3.18 6.33
N ASN A 169 -5.28 3.54 7.49
CA ASN A 169 -4.59 3.40 8.78
C ASN A 169 -4.11 1.95 9.06
N LEU A 170 -4.88 0.94 8.63
CA LEU A 170 -4.50 -0.47 8.75
C LEU A 170 -3.45 -0.88 7.71
N ILE A 171 -3.47 -0.26 6.52
CA ILE A 171 -2.43 -0.44 5.48
C ILE A 171 -1.09 0.09 5.99
N ALA A 172 -1.09 1.28 6.58
CA ALA A 172 0.08 1.84 7.27
C ALA A 172 0.62 0.89 8.36
N GLU A 173 -0.28 0.41 9.24
CA GLU A 173 0.07 -0.49 10.33
C GLU A 173 0.65 -1.82 9.83
N VAL A 174 0.00 -2.49 8.87
CA VAL A 174 0.45 -3.79 8.37
C VAL A 174 1.76 -3.70 7.61
N GLY A 175 1.97 -2.62 6.82
CA GLY A 175 3.24 -2.36 6.14
C GLY A 175 4.39 -2.18 7.13
N ALA A 176 4.16 -1.42 8.20
CA ALA A 176 5.12 -1.25 9.28
C ALA A 176 5.38 -2.54 10.06
N ALA A 177 4.31 -3.28 10.40
CA ALA A 177 4.39 -4.55 11.12
C ALA A 177 5.18 -5.59 10.33
N ALA A 178 4.92 -5.75 9.04
CA ALA A 178 5.62 -6.71 8.20
C ALA A 178 7.13 -6.38 8.09
N ALA A 179 7.48 -5.10 7.97
CA ALA A 179 8.86 -4.65 7.96
C ALA A 179 9.58 -4.93 9.29
N LEU A 180 8.90 -4.70 10.43
CA LEU A 180 9.41 -5.03 11.76
C LEU A 180 9.56 -6.53 11.98
N GLY A 181 8.56 -7.33 11.59
CA GLY A 181 8.61 -8.78 11.70
C GLY A 181 9.77 -9.37 10.91
N LEU A 182 10.00 -8.90 9.68
CA LEU A 182 11.16 -9.33 8.89
C LEU A 182 12.48 -8.90 9.52
N LYS A 183 12.57 -7.66 10.02
CA LYS A 183 13.74 -7.19 10.79
C LYS A 183 14.01 -8.12 11.98
N GLY A 184 13.00 -8.41 12.79
CA GLY A 184 13.10 -9.27 13.96
C GLY A 184 13.55 -10.68 13.59
N ALA A 185 12.95 -11.29 12.58
CA ALA A 185 13.36 -12.62 12.10
C ALA A 185 14.83 -12.65 11.66
N LEU A 186 15.32 -11.61 10.96
CA LEU A 186 16.73 -11.50 10.55
C LEU A 186 17.68 -11.29 11.73
N GLU A 187 17.25 -10.57 12.77
CA GLU A 187 18.03 -10.39 14.00
C GLU A 187 18.08 -11.69 14.82
N SER A 188 16.95 -12.38 15.01
CA SER A 188 16.87 -13.69 15.68
C SER A 188 17.73 -14.73 14.96
N LEU A 189 17.72 -14.72 13.63
CA LEU A 189 18.55 -15.59 12.81
C LEU A 189 20.05 -15.42 13.10
N ARG A 190 20.51 -14.19 13.35
CA ARG A 190 21.91 -13.93 13.71
C ARG A 190 22.26 -14.47 15.10
N GLN A 191 21.32 -14.43 16.04
CA GLN A 191 21.51 -14.93 17.40
C GLN A 191 21.49 -16.45 17.46
N ASN A 192 20.81 -17.12 16.52
CA ASN A 192 20.74 -18.58 16.43
C ASN A 192 21.27 -19.08 15.07
N PRO A 193 22.60 -19.15 14.88
CA PRO A 193 23.19 -19.52 13.61
C PRO A 193 23.08 -21.01 13.27
N ALA A 194 22.59 -21.85 14.20
CA ALA A 194 22.39 -23.26 13.96
C ALA A 194 21.28 -23.48 12.93
N GLY A 195 21.65 -23.78 11.68
CA GLY A 195 20.72 -23.98 10.56
C GLY A 195 20.82 -22.94 9.44
N LEU A 196 21.72 -21.96 9.59
CA LEU A 196 21.98 -20.95 8.57
C LEU A 196 22.56 -21.55 7.27
N PRO A 197 22.18 -21.00 6.10
CA PRO A 197 22.93 -21.23 4.88
C PRO A 197 24.38 -20.76 5.09
N ARG A 198 25.36 -21.48 4.51
CA ARG A 198 26.77 -21.05 4.56
C ARG A 198 27.00 -19.64 4.00
N GLN A 199 26.08 -19.16 3.17
CA GLN A 199 26.09 -17.83 2.57
C GLN A 199 24.66 -17.34 2.37
N ALA A 200 24.36 -16.12 2.83
CA ALA A 200 23.11 -15.42 2.54
C ALA A 200 23.42 -14.01 2.02
N PRO A 201 22.57 -13.43 1.15
CA PRO A 201 22.73 -12.04 0.74
C PRO A 201 22.44 -11.11 1.92
N ALA A 202 23.09 -9.94 1.90
CA ALA A 202 22.64 -8.83 2.73
C ALA A 202 21.18 -8.48 2.36
N VAL A 203 20.40 -8.05 3.34
CA VAL A 203 18.99 -7.68 3.15
C VAL A 203 18.83 -6.20 3.44
N LYS A 204 18.19 -5.47 2.52
CA LYS A 204 17.75 -4.11 2.73
C LYS A 204 16.23 -4.10 2.81
N ILE A 205 15.70 -3.68 3.94
CA ILE A 205 14.27 -3.43 4.11
C ILE A 205 14.03 -1.94 3.86
N THR A 206 13.07 -1.63 3.01
CA THR A 206 12.62 -0.26 2.73
C THR A 206 11.11 -0.19 3.02
N VAL A 207 10.71 0.72 3.89
CA VAL A 207 9.30 1.11 4.03
C VAL A 207 9.09 2.39 3.23
N LEU A 208 8.11 2.39 2.33
CA LEU A 208 7.73 3.54 1.53
C LEU A 208 6.36 4.03 1.99
N GLY A 209 6.30 5.30 2.39
CA GLY A 209 5.03 5.99 2.55
C GLY A 209 4.51 6.45 1.19
N THR A 210 3.31 5.99 0.84
CA THR A 210 2.68 6.21 -0.45
C THR A 210 1.38 7.00 -0.24
N PRO A 211 1.42 8.34 -0.34
CA PRO A 211 0.23 9.18 -0.15
C PRO A 211 -0.73 9.09 -1.34
N ALA A 212 -1.92 9.67 -1.17
CA ALA A 212 -2.86 9.97 -2.23
C ALA A 212 -3.23 8.76 -3.10
N GLU A 213 -3.69 7.67 -2.48
CA GLU A 213 -4.18 6.50 -3.21
C GLU A 213 -5.58 6.74 -3.78
N GLU A 214 -6.47 7.32 -2.99
CA GLU A 214 -7.90 7.50 -3.33
C GLU A 214 -8.13 8.64 -4.35
N ASP A 215 -7.22 9.62 -4.40
CA ASP A 215 -7.33 10.75 -5.32
C ASP A 215 -5.94 11.22 -5.76
N GLY A 216 -5.68 11.24 -7.07
CA GLY A 216 -4.45 11.71 -7.69
C GLY A 216 -3.33 10.69 -7.91
N GLY A 217 -3.34 9.55 -7.21
CA GLY A 217 -2.49 8.39 -7.52
C GLY A 217 -1.00 8.60 -7.18
N GLY A 218 -0.69 8.95 -5.92
CA GLY A 218 0.68 9.25 -5.49
C GLY A 218 1.72 8.16 -5.78
N LYS A 219 1.32 6.88 -5.81
CA LYS A 219 2.19 5.77 -6.26
C LYS A 219 2.65 5.92 -7.71
N ILE A 220 1.81 6.43 -8.60
CA ILE A 220 2.15 6.71 -10.00
C ILE A 220 3.26 7.76 -10.08
N ASP A 221 3.15 8.82 -9.30
CA ASP A 221 4.14 9.90 -9.28
C ASP A 221 5.45 9.46 -8.62
N LEU A 222 5.37 8.65 -7.56
CA LEU A 222 6.54 8.00 -6.97
C LEU A 222 7.26 7.07 -7.97
N ILE A 223 6.52 6.28 -8.75
CA ILE A 223 7.10 5.44 -9.82
C ILE A 223 7.82 6.30 -10.85
N LYS A 224 7.17 7.36 -11.37
CA LYS A 224 7.79 8.28 -12.33
C LYS A 224 9.04 8.97 -11.77
N ALA A 225 9.06 9.25 -10.47
CA ALA A 225 10.18 9.87 -9.78
C ALA A 225 11.32 8.90 -9.41
N GLY A 226 11.21 7.61 -9.79
CA GLY A 226 12.20 6.57 -9.51
C GLY A 226 12.23 6.13 -8.04
N ALA A 227 11.15 6.33 -7.28
CA ALA A 227 11.08 5.98 -5.86
C ALA A 227 11.29 4.47 -5.61
N PHE A 228 10.81 3.66 -6.56
CA PHE A 228 10.83 2.22 -6.56
C PHE A 228 12.09 1.62 -7.21
N ASP A 229 12.95 2.47 -7.79
CA ASP A 229 14.21 2.02 -8.36
C ASP A 229 15.03 1.29 -7.30
N ASN A 230 15.68 0.20 -7.69
CA ASN A 230 16.48 -0.64 -6.81
C ASN A 230 15.68 -1.33 -5.68
N LEU A 231 14.40 -1.67 -5.90
CA LEU A 231 13.69 -2.68 -5.12
C LEU A 231 13.56 -3.97 -5.94
N ASP A 232 13.70 -5.13 -5.30
CA ASP A 232 13.57 -6.43 -5.97
C ASP A 232 12.13 -6.94 -5.83
N VAL A 233 11.58 -6.87 -4.62
CA VAL A 233 10.22 -7.29 -4.26
C VAL A 233 9.56 -6.21 -3.42
N VAL A 234 8.29 -5.95 -3.65
CA VAL A 234 7.48 -4.99 -2.89
C VAL A 234 6.23 -5.70 -2.36
N PHE A 235 5.92 -5.48 -1.10
CA PHE A 235 4.76 -6.03 -0.41
C PHE A 235 3.81 -4.91 0.00
N MET A 236 2.53 -5.20 -0.09
CA MET A 236 1.45 -4.38 0.44
C MET A 236 0.34 -5.30 0.91
N ALA A 237 -0.41 -4.87 1.93
CA ALA A 237 -1.64 -5.55 2.29
C ALA A 237 -2.78 -4.55 2.47
N HIS A 238 -3.94 -4.91 1.94
CA HIS A 238 -5.15 -4.08 1.98
C HIS A 238 -6.21 -4.76 2.85
N PRO A 239 -6.88 -4.04 3.78
CA PRO A 239 -7.98 -4.61 4.54
C PRO A 239 -9.19 -4.88 3.65
N SER A 240 -9.87 -6.00 3.86
CA SER A 240 -11.14 -6.31 3.18
C SER A 240 -12.03 -7.18 4.07
N GLN A 241 -13.16 -7.61 3.52
CA GLN A 241 -14.08 -8.55 4.17
C GLN A 241 -13.59 -10.01 4.07
N GLU A 242 -12.75 -10.31 3.08
CA GLU A 242 -12.26 -11.66 2.78
C GLU A 242 -10.76 -11.66 2.49
N ASP A 243 -10.09 -12.77 2.78
CA ASP A 243 -8.67 -12.96 2.47
C ASP A 243 -8.51 -13.30 0.99
N ALA A 244 -7.61 -12.59 0.29
CA ALA A 244 -7.26 -12.93 -1.08
C ALA A 244 -5.77 -12.69 -1.34
N ALA A 245 -5.07 -13.72 -1.85
CA ALA A 245 -3.66 -13.60 -2.21
C ALA A 245 -3.45 -12.91 -3.57
N TYR A 246 -4.51 -12.77 -4.35
CA TYR A 246 -4.52 -12.09 -5.64
C TYR A 246 -5.95 -11.64 -5.96
N LEU A 247 -6.14 -10.33 -6.14
CA LEU A 247 -7.32 -9.78 -6.81
C LEU A 247 -6.88 -9.14 -8.13
N PRO A 248 -7.63 -9.34 -9.22
CA PRO A 248 -7.36 -8.65 -10.46
C PRO A 248 -7.78 -7.18 -10.33
N ASP A 249 -6.80 -6.28 -10.33
CA ASP A 249 -7.05 -4.84 -10.40
C ASP A 249 -7.40 -4.41 -11.83
N ILE A 250 -8.17 -3.32 -11.94
CA ILE A 250 -8.51 -2.71 -13.23
C ILE A 250 -7.71 -1.42 -13.42
N ALA A 251 -7.33 -1.14 -14.66
CA ALA A 251 -6.75 0.15 -15.00
C ALA A 251 -7.88 1.20 -15.07
N GLU A 252 -7.68 2.32 -14.40
CA GLU A 252 -8.61 3.45 -14.35
C GLU A 252 -8.00 4.70 -15.00
N HIS A 253 -8.85 5.54 -15.59
CA HIS A 253 -8.44 6.84 -16.12
C HIS A 253 -9.62 7.82 -16.13
N ASP A 254 -9.43 8.98 -15.51
CA ASP A 254 -10.42 10.04 -15.47
C ASP A 254 -10.24 11.05 -16.61
N VAL A 255 -11.37 11.49 -17.19
CA VAL A 255 -11.39 12.48 -18.25
C VAL A 255 -12.44 13.54 -17.95
N THR A 256 -12.01 14.80 -17.82
CA THR A 256 -12.91 15.95 -17.78
C THR A 256 -13.14 16.49 -19.20
N VAL A 257 -14.38 16.46 -19.67
CA VAL A 257 -14.78 17.02 -20.97
C VAL A 257 -15.57 18.30 -20.76
N LYS A 258 -15.13 19.41 -21.40
CA LYS A 258 -15.81 20.71 -21.36
C LYS A 258 -16.42 21.02 -22.73
N TYR A 259 -17.71 21.35 -22.76
CA TYR A 259 -18.43 21.77 -23.96
C TYR A 259 -18.59 23.28 -23.95
N TYR A 260 -18.24 23.93 -25.06
CA TYR A 260 -18.33 25.39 -25.22
C TYR A 260 -19.39 25.72 -26.27
N GLY A 261 -20.23 26.70 -25.95
CA GLY A 261 -21.40 27.04 -26.74
C GLY A 261 -21.37 28.47 -27.24
N LYS A 262 -22.55 28.97 -27.57
CA LYS A 262 -22.83 30.38 -27.83
C LYS A 262 -24.23 30.66 -27.33
N THR A 263 -24.35 31.56 -26.36
CA THR A 263 -25.64 31.89 -25.77
C THR A 263 -26.56 32.57 -26.79
N SER A 264 -27.86 32.29 -26.68
CA SER A 264 -28.91 33.02 -27.37
C SER A 264 -30.23 32.89 -26.60
N HIS A 265 -31.18 33.78 -26.88
CA HIS A 265 -32.49 33.71 -26.25
C HIS A 265 -33.26 32.50 -26.78
N ALA A 266 -33.50 31.50 -25.93
CA ALA A 266 -33.99 30.18 -26.32
C ALA A 266 -35.33 30.23 -27.07
N ALA A 267 -36.23 31.15 -26.70
CA ALA A 267 -37.54 31.30 -27.34
C ALA A 267 -37.56 32.26 -28.54
N ALA A 268 -36.54 33.11 -28.71
CA ALA A 268 -36.59 34.19 -29.70
C ALA A 268 -35.64 33.95 -30.87
N TYR A 269 -34.42 33.49 -30.59
CA TYR A 269 -33.36 33.31 -31.60
C TYR A 269 -32.54 32.02 -31.35
N PRO A 270 -33.18 30.84 -31.18
CA PRO A 270 -32.45 29.61 -30.87
C PRO A 270 -31.41 29.22 -31.94
N TRP A 271 -31.66 29.55 -33.21
CA TRP A 271 -30.75 29.29 -34.33
C TRP A 271 -29.47 30.14 -34.31
N GLU A 272 -29.43 31.23 -33.54
CA GLU A 272 -28.24 32.08 -33.38
C GLU A 272 -27.26 31.52 -32.32
N GLY A 273 -27.70 30.56 -31.52
CA GLY A 273 -26.93 29.95 -30.43
C GLY A 273 -26.35 28.58 -30.77
N LEU A 274 -25.38 28.14 -29.96
CA LEU A 274 -24.79 26.81 -29.98
C LEU A 274 -24.95 26.20 -28.58
N ASN A 275 -25.75 25.14 -28.46
CA ASN A 275 -26.16 24.63 -27.16
C ASN A 275 -25.16 23.63 -26.58
N ALA A 276 -24.36 24.07 -25.60
CA ALA A 276 -23.39 23.21 -24.93
C ALA A 276 -24.06 22.06 -24.14
N LEU A 277 -25.25 22.30 -23.58
CA LEU A 277 -26.04 21.29 -22.87
C LEU A 277 -26.48 20.15 -23.79
N ASP A 278 -26.95 20.47 -25.01
CA ASP A 278 -27.35 19.42 -25.97
C ASP A 278 -26.15 18.56 -26.35
N ALA A 279 -24.96 19.15 -26.52
CA ALA A 279 -23.74 18.41 -26.78
C ALA A 279 -23.37 17.46 -25.61
N ALA A 280 -23.49 17.92 -24.36
CA ALA A 280 -23.26 17.10 -23.17
C ALA A 280 -24.27 15.94 -23.06
N VAL A 281 -25.56 16.22 -23.30
CA VAL A 281 -26.63 15.19 -23.30
C VAL A 281 -26.39 14.15 -24.38
N LEU A 282 -26.03 14.58 -25.60
CA LEU A 282 -25.69 13.66 -26.69
C LEU A 282 -24.48 12.81 -26.36
N ALA A 283 -23.45 13.37 -25.74
CA ALA A 283 -22.28 12.62 -25.33
C ALA A 283 -22.63 11.54 -24.29
N TYR A 284 -23.43 11.87 -23.27
CA TYR A 284 -23.88 10.91 -22.27
C TYR A 284 -24.71 9.77 -22.88
N ASN A 285 -25.62 10.10 -23.81
CA ASN A 285 -26.41 9.12 -24.54
C ASN A 285 -25.52 8.20 -25.40
N ASN A 286 -24.57 8.79 -26.14
CA ASN A 286 -23.64 8.04 -26.98
C ASN A 286 -22.73 7.12 -26.15
N LEU A 287 -22.23 7.58 -24.99
CA LEU A 287 -21.47 6.75 -24.05
C LEU A 287 -22.31 5.59 -23.53
N SER A 288 -23.59 5.83 -23.24
CA SER A 288 -24.50 4.78 -22.79
C SER A 288 -24.73 3.70 -23.83
N LEU A 289 -24.87 4.09 -25.11
CA LEU A 289 -24.99 3.16 -26.24
C LEU A 289 -23.65 2.44 -26.53
N PHE A 290 -22.52 3.13 -26.40
CA PHE A 290 -21.19 2.58 -26.65
C PHE A 290 -20.87 1.37 -25.76
N ARG A 291 -21.45 1.29 -24.56
CA ARG A 291 -21.27 0.15 -23.63
C ARG A 291 -21.58 -1.22 -24.27
N GLN A 292 -22.48 -1.30 -25.27
CA GLN A 292 -22.74 -2.55 -25.99
C GLN A 292 -21.51 -3.05 -26.77
N GLN A 293 -20.66 -2.14 -27.23
CA GLN A 293 -19.46 -2.45 -28.02
C GLN A 293 -18.20 -2.58 -27.15
N MET A 294 -18.32 -2.41 -25.83
CA MET A 294 -17.20 -2.56 -24.89
C MET A 294 -16.99 -4.02 -24.48
N LYS A 295 -15.76 -4.35 -24.09
CA LYS A 295 -15.47 -5.69 -23.53
C LYS A 295 -16.22 -5.88 -22.20
N PRO A 296 -16.63 -7.12 -21.85
CA PRO A 296 -17.35 -7.39 -20.60
C PRO A 296 -16.63 -6.98 -19.31
N THR A 297 -15.31 -6.82 -19.35
CA THR A 297 -14.48 -6.40 -18.21
C THR A 297 -14.25 -4.89 -18.14
N TRP A 298 -14.71 -4.12 -19.13
CA TRP A 298 -14.50 -2.67 -19.17
C TRP A 298 -15.71 -1.94 -18.56
N ARG A 299 -15.46 -0.79 -17.93
CA ARG A 299 -16.50 0.06 -17.35
C ARG A 299 -16.28 1.49 -17.82
N VAL A 300 -17.39 2.22 -17.96
CA VAL A 300 -17.39 3.66 -18.20
C VAL A 300 -18.61 4.26 -17.51
N HIS A 301 -18.36 5.25 -16.67
CA HIS A 301 -19.35 6.05 -15.96
C HIS A 301 -18.94 7.51 -16.02
N GLY A 302 -19.88 8.38 -15.70
CA GLY A 302 -19.64 9.81 -15.70
C GLY A 302 -20.86 10.53 -15.14
N GLU A 303 -20.61 11.74 -14.68
CA GLU A 303 -21.62 12.66 -14.19
C GLU A 303 -21.53 13.97 -14.98
N THR A 304 -22.63 14.73 -14.99
CA THR A 304 -22.69 16.01 -15.71
C THR A 304 -22.95 17.13 -14.72
N PHE A 305 -22.04 18.10 -14.70
CA PHE A 305 -22.16 19.31 -13.90
C PHE A 305 -22.59 20.49 -14.75
N LEU A 306 -23.52 21.31 -14.24
CA LEU A 306 -23.93 22.57 -14.86
C LEU A 306 -23.46 23.73 -13.99
N HIS A 307 -22.58 24.58 -14.54
CA HIS A 307 -22.00 25.71 -13.80
C HIS A 307 -22.85 26.99 -13.86
N SER A 308 -23.78 27.11 -14.81
CA SER A 308 -24.69 28.25 -14.93
C SER A 308 -25.92 27.85 -15.76
N TYR A 309 -27.12 28.16 -15.26
CA TYR A 309 -28.37 27.89 -15.99
C TYR A 309 -29.36 29.04 -15.81
N VAL A 310 -29.78 29.62 -16.94
CA VAL A 310 -30.92 30.54 -17.02
C VAL A 310 -31.91 29.92 -17.98
N GLN A 311 -33.13 29.64 -17.50
CA GLN A 311 -34.14 28.87 -18.26
C GLN A 311 -34.48 29.46 -19.65
N GLN A 312 -34.23 30.74 -19.87
CA GLN A 312 -34.52 31.44 -21.14
C GLN A 312 -33.31 31.55 -22.09
N VAL A 313 -32.15 30.98 -21.74
CA VAL A 313 -30.89 31.18 -22.47
C VAL A 313 -30.28 29.84 -22.86
N ILE A 314 -29.82 29.73 -24.11
CA ILE A 314 -29.02 28.61 -24.58
C ILE A 314 -27.70 28.57 -23.78
N SER A 315 -27.38 27.40 -23.24
CA SER A 315 -26.24 27.24 -22.32
C SER A 315 -24.87 27.46 -22.98
N ASP A 316 -24.03 28.21 -22.29
CA ASP A 316 -22.59 28.34 -22.46
C ASP A 316 -22.00 28.35 -21.04
N PRO A 317 -20.91 27.61 -20.74
CA PRO A 317 -20.32 27.59 -19.40
C PRO A 317 -19.74 28.91 -18.88
N TYR A 318 -19.87 30.03 -19.61
CA TYR A 318 -19.37 31.36 -19.24
C TYR A 318 -20.48 32.43 -19.23
#